data_AF-A0A429F7K2-F1
#
_entry.id   AF-A0A429F7K2-F1
#
_cell.length_a   1.000
_cell.length_b   1.000
_cell.length_c   1.000
_cell.angle_alpha   90.00
_cell.angle_beta   90.00
_cell.angle_gamma   90.00
#
_symmetry.space_group_name_H-M   'P 1'
#
loop_
_entity.id
_entity.type
_entity.pdbx_description
1 polymer ?
#
loop_
_entity_poly.entity_id
_entity_poly.type
_entity_poly.pdbx_seq_one_letter_code
_entity_poly.pdbx_strand_id
1 'polypeptide(L)'
;MTAGSQDVVVAIDGGNSKTDVLIVSRDGRVLGQSRGPGASPQNIGVDGSVQALEKLVLEALRGAGLPDERPFATHTSAYLAGLDFPREEAILHAALAARGWSDTLIVGNDTLALLRAGSSDGTGVAVVCGAGINGAGVSADGREHRFPALGKISGDWGGGYRLGEEALWWAVRAEDGRGPGTALQAAVTAHFKASSVLEVVQRLHFEELHSDAIHGLCPLLFAVAAGGDEVAQDVVDRFVEEVALLVSVILRRLELTEEAPEVILGGGVLTGVGEQVIAEIERRCLKVAPQASIQVVEVAPVVGAALFALDTIGAEDSAKVALKAATKRV
;
A
#
# COMPACT_ATOMS: atom_id res chain seq x y z
N MET A 1 -11.32 -37.00 22.07
CA MET A 1 -11.64 -35.80 21.28
C MET A 1 -10.35 -35.37 20.59
N THR A 2 -10.15 -35.82 19.37
CA THR A 2 -9.01 -35.47 18.53
C THR A 2 -9.23 -34.05 18.03
N ALA A 3 -8.27 -33.15 18.25
CA ALA A 3 -8.30 -31.76 17.82
C ALA A 3 -8.36 -31.70 16.28
N GLY A 4 -9.58 -31.61 15.74
CA GLY A 4 -9.83 -31.48 14.31
C GLY A 4 -9.83 -30.00 13.92
N SER A 5 -9.12 -29.68 12.83
CA SER A 5 -8.99 -28.36 12.17
C SER A 5 -8.86 -27.17 13.12
N GLN A 6 -7.64 -26.68 13.31
CA GLN A 6 -7.46 -25.42 14.03
C GLN A 6 -8.17 -24.31 13.24
N ASP A 7 -9.11 -23.62 13.88
CA ASP A 7 -9.84 -22.45 13.36
C ASP A 7 -8.86 -21.29 13.11
N VAL A 8 -8.14 -21.37 11.99
CA VAL A 8 -7.14 -20.40 11.56
C VAL A 8 -7.55 -19.76 10.24
N VAL A 9 -7.10 -18.53 10.02
CA VAL A 9 -7.27 -17.79 8.79
C VAL A 9 -5.92 -17.44 8.18
N VAL A 10 -5.89 -17.38 6.86
CA VAL A 10 -4.74 -16.89 6.09
C VAL A 10 -5.04 -15.46 5.66
N ALA A 11 -4.14 -14.54 5.98
CA ALA A 11 -4.23 -13.16 5.56
C ALA A 11 -3.03 -12.80 4.69
N ILE A 12 -3.29 -12.17 3.55
CA ILE A 12 -2.28 -11.80 2.57
C ILE A 12 -2.45 -10.34 2.19
N ASP A 13 -1.34 -9.60 2.24
CA ASP A 13 -1.20 -8.24 1.69
C ASP A 13 -0.03 -8.24 0.69
N GLY A 14 -0.35 -8.16 -0.60
CA GLY A 14 0.63 -8.24 -1.69
C GLY A 14 0.75 -6.92 -2.45
N GLY A 15 1.79 -6.14 -2.16
CA GLY A 15 2.07 -4.90 -2.88
C GLY A 15 3.01 -5.08 -4.08
N ASN A 16 3.38 -3.95 -4.70
CA ASN A 16 4.37 -3.91 -5.78
C ASN A 16 5.78 -4.32 -5.33
N SER A 17 6.18 -3.94 -4.11
CA SER A 17 7.56 -4.13 -3.63
C SER A 17 7.72 -5.28 -2.62
N LYS A 18 6.65 -5.65 -1.91
CA LYS A 18 6.68 -6.66 -0.86
C LYS A 18 5.33 -7.36 -0.73
N THR A 19 5.36 -8.55 -0.13
CA THR A 19 4.17 -9.29 0.27
C THR A 19 4.33 -9.72 1.72
N ASP A 20 3.30 -9.52 2.52
CA ASP A 20 3.20 -9.93 3.92
C ASP A 20 2.09 -10.99 4.06
N VAL A 21 2.37 -12.09 4.77
CA VAL A 21 1.39 -13.15 5.07
C VAL A 21 1.32 -13.39 6.56
N LEU A 22 0.11 -13.53 7.11
CA LEU A 22 -0.15 -13.95 8.47
C LEU A 22 -1.04 -15.20 8.50
N ILE A 23 -0.72 -16.11 9.41
CA ILE A 23 -1.63 -17.17 9.87
C ILE A 23 -2.13 -16.75 11.25
N VAL A 24 -3.44 -16.56 11.38
CA VAL A 24 -4.07 -16.01 12.59
C VAL A 24 -5.12 -16.98 13.11
N SER A 25 -5.11 -17.28 14.39
CA SER A 25 -6.19 -18.05 15.02
C SER A 25 -7.45 -17.22 15.18
N ARG A 26 -8.60 -17.88 15.31
CA ARG A 26 -9.90 -17.24 15.56
C ARG A 26 -9.94 -16.30 16.77
N ASP A 27 -9.09 -16.52 17.78
CA ASP A 27 -8.94 -15.63 18.95
C ASP A 27 -7.99 -14.44 18.71
N GLY A 28 -7.51 -14.25 17.48
CA GLY A 28 -6.73 -13.09 17.06
C GLY A 28 -5.22 -13.20 17.30
N ARG A 29 -4.70 -14.38 17.68
CA ARG A 29 -3.25 -14.56 17.85
C ARG A 29 -2.57 -14.83 16.51
N VAL A 30 -1.46 -14.14 16.24
CA VAL A 30 -0.58 -14.47 15.11
C VAL A 30 0.16 -15.76 15.44
N LEU A 31 -0.10 -16.82 14.68
CA LEU A 31 0.52 -18.13 14.82
C LEU A 31 1.78 -18.25 13.97
N GLY A 32 1.76 -17.67 12.77
CA GLY A 32 2.87 -17.69 11.83
C GLY A 32 2.83 -16.48 10.91
N GLN A 33 4.00 -16.14 10.37
CA GLN A 33 4.15 -15.02 9.45
C GLN A 33 5.26 -15.30 8.44
N SER A 34 5.14 -14.71 7.26
CA SER A 34 6.21 -14.68 6.26
C SER A 34 6.19 -13.36 5.51
N ARG A 35 7.33 -13.02 4.90
CA ARG A 35 7.48 -11.83 4.06
C ARG A 35 8.33 -12.17 2.85
N GLY A 36 7.92 -11.67 1.69
CA GLY A 36 8.63 -11.85 0.43
C GLY A 36 8.59 -10.62 -0.47
N PRO A 37 9.12 -10.74 -1.70
CA PRO A 37 9.00 -9.71 -2.73
C PRO A 37 7.53 -9.45 -3.10
N GLY A 38 7.29 -8.37 -3.85
CA GLY A 38 5.97 -8.02 -4.35
C GLY A 38 5.37 -9.11 -5.23
N ALA A 39 4.06 -9.28 -5.13
CA ALA A 39 3.30 -10.33 -5.82
C ALA A 39 2.17 -9.79 -6.70
N SER A 40 2.24 -8.51 -7.10
CA SER A 40 1.25 -7.89 -7.99
C SER A 40 1.10 -8.68 -9.30
N PRO A 41 -0.11 -9.18 -9.63
CA PRO A 41 -0.35 -9.89 -10.89
C PRO A 41 -0.07 -9.07 -12.15
N GLN A 42 -0.12 -7.73 -12.06
CA GLN A 42 0.21 -6.85 -13.18
C GLN A 42 1.72 -6.88 -13.53
N ASN A 43 2.59 -7.11 -12.52
CA ASN A 43 4.03 -7.11 -12.72
C ASN A 43 4.59 -8.50 -13.06
N ILE A 44 4.07 -9.55 -12.41
CA ILE A 44 4.63 -10.91 -12.51
C ILE A 44 3.64 -11.94 -13.11
N GLY A 45 2.48 -11.48 -13.57
CA GLY A 45 1.41 -12.35 -14.06
C GLY A 45 0.66 -13.08 -12.94
N VAL A 46 -0.52 -13.61 -13.28
CA VAL A 46 -1.37 -14.35 -12.32
C VAL A 46 -0.66 -15.61 -11.81
N ASP A 47 -0.05 -16.40 -12.70
CA ASP A 47 0.65 -17.62 -12.31
C ASP A 47 1.85 -17.34 -11.40
N GLY A 48 2.62 -16.29 -11.72
CA GLY A 48 3.74 -15.84 -10.89
C GLY A 48 3.28 -15.37 -9.51
N SER A 49 2.19 -14.60 -9.46
CA SER A 49 1.55 -14.16 -8.21
C SER A 49 1.13 -15.35 -7.35
N VAL A 50 0.37 -16.30 -7.91
CA VAL A 50 -0.09 -17.49 -7.18
C VAL A 50 1.07 -18.33 -6.66
N GLN A 51 2.13 -18.53 -7.45
CA GLN A 51 3.32 -19.26 -7.01
C GLN A 51 4.06 -18.56 -5.87
N ALA A 52 4.21 -17.23 -5.96
CA ALA A 52 4.84 -16.43 -4.92
C ALA A 52 4.03 -16.48 -3.61
N LEU A 53 2.70 -16.33 -3.71
CA LEU A 53 1.80 -16.40 -2.56
C LEU A 53 1.81 -17.80 -1.92
N GLU A 54 1.73 -18.86 -2.72
CA GLU A 54 1.80 -20.25 -2.23
C GLU A 54 3.04 -20.48 -1.38
N LYS A 55 4.21 -20.06 -1.89
CA LYS A 55 5.47 -20.21 -1.18
C LYS A 55 5.41 -19.52 0.18
N LEU A 56 4.92 -18.28 0.23
CA LEU A 56 4.83 -17.49 1.45
C LEU A 56 3.82 -18.06 2.45
N VAL A 57 2.67 -18.55 1.99
CA VAL A 57 1.67 -19.21 2.84
C VAL A 57 2.25 -20.47 3.48
N LEU A 58 2.90 -21.33 2.70
CA LEU A 58 3.54 -22.54 3.24
C LEU A 58 4.70 -22.22 4.19
N GLU A 59 5.45 -21.14 3.95
CA GLU A 59 6.47 -20.65 4.89
C GLU A 59 5.85 -20.20 6.22
N ALA A 60 4.74 -19.46 6.18
CA ALA A 60 4.05 -18.99 7.38
C ALA A 60 3.44 -20.16 8.19
N LEU A 61 2.87 -21.17 7.52
CA LEU A 61 2.38 -22.40 8.17
C LEU A 61 3.49 -23.18 8.86
N ARG A 62 4.64 -23.37 8.20
CA ARG A 62 5.81 -24.00 8.81
C ARG A 62 6.30 -23.21 10.03
N GLY A 63 6.31 -21.88 9.94
CA GLY A 63 6.63 -21.01 11.07
C GLY A 63 5.66 -21.16 12.25
N ALA A 64 4.39 -21.45 11.96
CA ALA A 64 3.36 -21.75 12.97
C ALA A 64 3.40 -23.19 13.52
N GLY A 65 4.20 -24.08 12.92
CA GLY A 65 4.19 -25.50 13.25
C GLY A 65 2.90 -26.23 12.86
N LEU A 66 2.18 -25.72 11.85
CA LEU A 66 0.92 -26.29 11.37
C LEU A 66 1.15 -27.22 10.17
N PRO A 67 0.32 -28.26 10.01
CA PRO A 67 0.37 -29.12 8.83
C PRO A 67 -0.08 -28.35 7.57
N ASP A 68 0.41 -28.77 6.41
CA ASP A 68 0.05 -28.23 5.09
C ASP A 68 -0.99 -29.09 4.34
N GLU A 69 -1.62 -30.04 5.05
CA GLU A 69 -2.75 -30.82 4.51
C GLU A 69 -3.96 -29.91 4.29
N ARG A 70 -4.50 -29.94 3.07
CA ARG A 70 -5.52 -28.99 2.61
C ARG A 70 -6.94 -29.53 2.79
N PRO A 71 -7.92 -28.68 3.15
CA PRO A 71 -7.75 -27.28 3.54
C PRO A 71 -7.11 -27.17 4.94
N PHE A 72 -6.18 -26.23 5.10
CA PHE A 72 -5.47 -25.98 6.37
C PHE A 72 -5.98 -24.72 7.10
N ALA A 73 -6.93 -23.99 6.51
CA ALA A 73 -7.53 -22.79 7.08
C ALA A 73 -9.04 -22.72 6.82
N THR A 74 -9.77 -22.03 7.69
CA THR A 74 -11.21 -21.82 7.53
C THR A 74 -11.51 -20.75 6.47
N HIS A 75 -10.67 -19.72 6.39
CA HIS A 75 -10.82 -18.61 5.45
C HIS A 75 -9.47 -18.07 4.99
N THR A 76 -9.42 -17.59 3.74
CA THR A 76 -8.29 -16.81 3.22
C THR A 76 -8.80 -15.44 2.77
N SER A 77 -8.16 -14.37 3.23
CA SER A 77 -8.35 -13.03 2.68
C SER A 77 -7.06 -12.58 2.02
N ALA A 78 -7.12 -12.28 0.72
CA ALA A 78 -5.97 -11.86 -0.06
C ALA A 78 -6.20 -10.51 -0.72
N TYR A 79 -5.47 -9.50 -0.28
CA TYR A 79 -5.55 -8.16 -0.83
C TYR A 79 -4.25 -7.81 -1.55
N LEU A 80 -4.36 -7.47 -2.84
CA LEU A 80 -3.20 -7.27 -3.70
C LEU A 80 -3.28 -5.97 -4.49
N ALA A 81 -2.12 -5.34 -4.68
CA ALA A 81 -1.92 -4.30 -5.66
C ALA A 81 -2.16 -4.86 -7.08
N GLY A 82 -2.71 -4.02 -7.95
CA GLY A 82 -2.99 -4.38 -9.35
C GLY A 82 -4.30 -5.15 -9.56
N LEU A 83 -5.19 -5.14 -8.57
CA LEU A 83 -6.58 -5.61 -8.69
C LEU A 83 -7.52 -4.40 -8.76
N ASP A 84 -7.47 -3.68 -9.86
CA ASP A 84 -8.15 -2.40 -10.06
C ASP A 84 -9.52 -2.58 -10.72
N PHE A 85 -9.74 -3.74 -11.37
CA PHE A 85 -11.00 -4.09 -12.02
C PHE A 85 -11.57 -5.43 -11.54
N PRO A 86 -12.90 -5.60 -11.59
CA PRO A 86 -13.55 -6.88 -11.24
C PRO A 86 -13.03 -8.09 -12.03
N ARG A 87 -12.56 -7.88 -13.26
CA ARG A 87 -11.98 -8.96 -14.07
C ARG A 87 -10.68 -9.49 -13.47
N GLU A 88 -9.83 -8.62 -12.93
CA GLU A 88 -8.55 -9.01 -12.34
C GLU A 88 -8.79 -9.76 -11.02
N GLU A 89 -9.71 -9.25 -10.19
CA GLU A 89 -10.17 -9.92 -8.97
C GLU A 89 -10.71 -11.32 -9.27
N ALA A 90 -11.59 -11.46 -10.28
CA ALA A 90 -12.18 -12.74 -10.65
C ALA A 90 -11.15 -13.77 -11.15
N ILE A 91 -10.17 -13.32 -11.95
CA ILE A 91 -9.12 -14.19 -12.47
C ILE A 91 -8.22 -14.68 -11.33
N LEU A 92 -7.76 -13.77 -10.46
CA LEU A 92 -6.91 -14.15 -9.33
C LEU A 92 -7.68 -14.99 -8.30
N HIS A 93 -8.95 -14.66 -8.04
CA HIS A 93 -9.83 -15.45 -7.18
C HIS A 93 -9.92 -16.90 -7.65
N ALA A 94 -10.22 -17.14 -8.92
CA ALA A 94 -10.29 -18.49 -9.47
C ALA A 94 -8.96 -19.25 -9.32
N ALA A 95 -7.84 -18.57 -9.57
CA ALA A 95 -6.51 -19.17 -9.50
C ALA A 95 -6.10 -19.53 -8.05
N LEU A 96 -6.43 -18.67 -7.08
CA LEU A 96 -6.18 -18.92 -5.66
C LEU A 96 -7.15 -19.93 -5.07
N ALA A 97 -8.43 -19.92 -5.46
CA ALA A 97 -9.41 -20.90 -5.03
C ALA A 97 -9.00 -22.32 -5.45
N ALA A 98 -8.41 -22.48 -6.63
CA ALA A 98 -7.87 -23.76 -7.11
C ALA A 98 -6.73 -24.31 -6.24
N ARG A 99 -6.15 -23.50 -5.35
CA ARG A 99 -5.15 -23.96 -4.38
C ARG A 99 -5.78 -24.68 -3.20
N GLY A 100 -7.05 -24.43 -2.88
CA GLY A 100 -7.75 -25.12 -1.79
C GLY A 100 -7.11 -24.92 -0.42
N TRP A 101 -6.52 -23.75 -0.16
CA TRP A 101 -5.95 -23.41 1.15
C TRP A 101 -7.03 -23.36 2.25
N SER A 102 -8.23 -22.90 1.88
CA SER A 102 -9.34 -22.69 2.79
C SER A 102 -10.69 -22.99 2.18
N ASP A 103 -11.71 -23.17 3.03
CA ASP A 103 -13.10 -23.40 2.62
C ASP A 103 -13.69 -22.20 1.86
N THR A 104 -13.28 -20.99 2.25
CA THR A 104 -13.74 -19.73 1.66
C THR A 104 -12.56 -18.80 1.38
N LEU A 105 -12.71 -17.94 0.36
CA LEU A 105 -11.68 -17.02 -0.11
C LEU A 105 -12.31 -15.69 -0.54
N ILE A 106 -11.73 -14.58 -0.07
CA ILE A 106 -11.94 -13.23 -0.61
C ILE A 106 -10.63 -12.74 -1.24
N VAL A 107 -10.78 -12.10 -2.40
CA VAL A 107 -9.69 -11.41 -3.11
C VAL A 107 -10.11 -9.97 -3.37
N GLY A 108 -9.24 -9.00 -3.13
CA GLY A 108 -9.52 -7.59 -3.37
C GLY A 108 -8.29 -6.70 -3.50
N ASN A 109 -8.48 -5.41 -3.72
CA ASN A 109 -7.40 -4.45 -3.85
C ASN A 109 -6.70 -4.16 -2.49
N ASP A 110 -5.38 -4.00 -2.47
CA ASP A 110 -4.58 -3.72 -1.27
C ASP A 110 -5.03 -2.47 -0.49
N THR A 111 -5.58 -1.47 -1.16
CA THR A 111 -6.17 -0.28 -0.54
C THR A 111 -7.26 -0.60 0.49
N LEU A 112 -8.05 -1.67 0.28
CA LEU A 112 -9.09 -2.09 1.23
C LEU A 112 -8.48 -2.69 2.49
N ALA A 113 -7.39 -3.45 2.38
CA ALA A 113 -6.65 -3.94 3.53
C ALA A 113 -6.04 -2.78 4.33
N LEU A 114 -5.50 -1.75 3.66
CA LEU A 114 -5.07 -0.53 4.36
C LEU A 114 -6.23 0.11 5.13
N LEU A 115 -7.40 0.28 4.47
CA LEU A 115 -8.58 0.88 5.09
C LEU A 115 -8.96 0.14 6.37
N ARG A 116 -9.10 -1.19 6.32
CA ARG A 116 -9.48 -1.99 7.49
C ARG A 116 -8.43 -2.00 8.59
N ALA A 117 -7.15 -1.92 8.22
CA ALA A 117 -6.06 -1.87 9.18
C ALA A 117 -6.11 -0.58 10.03
N GLY A 118 -6.37 0.57 9.38
CA GLY A 118 -6.40 1.87 10.03
C GLY A 118 -7.75 2.24 10.66
N SER A 119 -8.87 1.91 10.01
CA SER A 119 -10.21 2.27 10.48
C SER A 119 -10.73 1.33 11.58
N SER A 120 -11.76 1.80 12.28
CA SER A 120 -12.47 1.06 13.32
C SER A 120 -13.19 -0.18 12.78
N ASP A 121 -13.93 -0.04 11.68
CA ASP A 121 -14.85 -1.07 11.16
C ASP A 121 -14.64 -1.42 9.67
N GLY A 122 -13.69 -0.78 8.99
CA GLY A 122 -13.47 -0.97 7.55
C GLY A 122 -14.18 0.05 6.66
N THR A 123 -14.84 1.05 7.25
CA THR A 123 -15.45 2.18 6.54
C THR A 123 -14.55 3.42 6.55
N GLY A 124 -14.83 4.37 5.66
CA GLY A 124 -14.06 5.59 5.48
C GLY A 124 -13.31 5.62 4.15
N VAL A 125 -12.13 6.25 4.15
CA VAL A 125 -11.30 6.46 2.97
C VAL A 125 -9.87 6.02 3.25
N ALA A 126 -9.22 5.38 2.29
CA ALA A 126 -7.81 5.04 2.35
C ALA A 126 -7.07 5.57 1.12
N VAL A 127 -5.88 6.12 1.33
CA VAL A 127 -4.91 6.42 0.27
C VAL A 127 -3.61 5.68 0.57
N VAL A 128 -3.23 4.79 -0.35
CA VAL A 128 -1.94 4.11 -0.34
C VAL A 128 -0.99 4.87 -1.26
N CYS A 129 0.18 5.25 -0.78
CA CYS A 129 1.27 5.75 -1.60
C CYS A 129 2.56 4.98 -1.26
N GLY A 130 2.84 3.95 -2.06
CA GLY A 130 4.06 3.15 -2.03
C GLY A 130 4.85 3.41 -3.30
N ALA A 131 5.18 2.35 -4.04
CA ALA A 131 5.73 2.45 -5.40
C ALA A 131 4.85 3.29 -6.33
N GLY A 132 3.54 3.00 -6.33
CA GLY A 132 2.49 3.80 -6.97
C GLY A 132 1.62 4.49 -5.92
N ILE A 133 0.50 5.06 -6.38
CA ILE A 133 -0.52 5.69 -5.54
C ILE A 133 -1.90 5.14 -5.90
N ASN A 134 -2.76 4.91 -4.90
CA ASN A 134 -4.15 4.50 -5.10
C ASN A 134 -5.04 5.04 -3.97
N GLY A 135 -6.32 5.22 -4.24
CA GLY A 135 -7.34 5.63 -3.29
C GLY A 135 -8.62 4.80 -3.40
N ALA A 136 -9.16 4.42 -2.24
CA ALA A 136 -10.43 3.69 -2.12
C ALA A 136 -11.24 4.21 -0.93
N GLY A 137 -12.55 4.01 -0.95
CA GLY A 137 -13.40 4.24 0.21
C GLY A 137 -14.61 3.33 0.23
N VAL A 138 -15.14 3.15 1.44
CA VAL A 138 -16.30 2.32 1.74
C VAL A 138 -17.18 3.08 2.72
N SER A 139 -18.46 3.31 2.38
CA SER A 139 -19.42 3.91 3.30
C SER A 139 -20.07 2.85 4.20
N ALA A 140 -20.71 3.29 5.29
CA ALA A 140 -21.38 2.40 6.25
C ALA A 140 -22.52 1.56 5.65
N ASP A 141 -23.11 2.01 4.53
CA ASP A 141 -24.12 1.26 3.76
C ASP A 141 -23.51 0.28 2.74
N GLY A 142 -22.18 0.17 2.68
CA GLY A 142 -21.45 -0.75 1.81
C GLY A 142 -21.20 -0.25 0.39
N ARG A 143 -21.52 1.01 0.05
CA ARG A 143 -21.09 1.56 -1.25
C ARG A 143 -19.57 1.72 -1.26
N GLU A 144 -18.96 1.37 -2.38
CA GLU A 144 -17.53 1.52 -2.59
C GLU A 144 -17.24 2.54 -3.71
N HIS A 145 -16.15 3.29 -3.56
CA HIS A 145 -15.55 4.03 -4.65
C HIS A 145 -14.04 3.78 -4.67
N ARG A 146 -13.52 3.44 -5.85
CA ARG A 146 -12.11 3.12 -6.06
C ARG A 146 -11.62 3.78 -7.34
N PHE A 147 -10.38 4.22 -7.35
CA PHE A 147 -9.69 4.61 -8.58
C PHE A 147 -8.93 3.41 -9.15
N PRO A 148 -8.83 3.28 -10.48
CA PRO A 148 -7.82 2.41 -11.06
C PRO A 148 -6.43 2.98 -10.79
N ALA A 149 -5.44 2.15 -10.44
CA ALA A 149 -4.06 2.56 -10.21
C ALA A 149 -3.10 2.06 -11.31
N LEU A 150 -3.34 2.48 -12.56
CA LEU A 150 -2.63 2.04 -13.77
C LEU A 150 -1.57 3.06 -14.26
N GLY A 151 -1.16 3.96 -13.37
CA GLY A 151 -0.24 5.05 -13.67
C GLY A 151 -0.85 6.08 -14.62
N LYS A 152 -0.04 6.55 -15.58
CA LYS A 152 -0.45 7.62 -16.51
C LYS A 152 -1.69 7.26 -17.35
N ILE A 153 -2.00 5.98 -17.54
CA ILE A 153 -3.17 5.52 -18.29
C ILE A 153 -4.48 5.89 -17.56
N SER A 154 -4.54 5.67 -16.25
CA SER A 154 -5.67 6.05 -15.40
C SER A 154 -5.60 7.50 -14.91
N GLY A 155 -4.44 8.15 -15.09
CA GLY A 155 -4.22 9.55 -14.73
C GLY A 155 -3.53 9.72 -13.38
N ASP A 156 -2.96 8.67 -12.82
CA ASP A 156 -2.37 8.70 -11.49
C ASP A 156 -1.11 9.58 -11.47
N TRP A 157 -1.00 10.40 -10.43
CA TRP A 157 0.20 11.18 -10.17
C TRP A 157 0.60 11.06 -8.70
N GLY A 158 1.84 10.66 -8.47
CA GLY A 158 2.35 10.31 -7.15
C GLY A 158 2.94 8.91 -7.14
N GLY A 159 3.19 8.36 -5.95
CA GLY A 159 3.97 7.14 -5.79
C GLY A 159 5.48 7.42 -5.83
N GLY A 160 6.24 6.56 -5.15
CA GLY A 160 7.68 6.71 -4.98
C GLY A 160 8.45 6.66 -6.29
N TYR A 161 7.97 5.89 -7.29
CA TYR A 161 8.58 5.90 -8.62
C TYR A 161 8.41 7.26 -9.27
N ARG A 162 7.19 7.81 -9.33
CA ARG A 162 6.94 9.09 -9.97
C ARG A 162 7.65 10.24 -9.27
N LEU A 163 7.65 10.26 -7.94
CA LEU A 163 8.36 11.27 -7.16
C LEU A 163 9.87 11.19 -7.37
N GLY A 164 10.43 9.97 -7.49
CA GLY A 164 11.81 9.77 -7.87
C GLY A 164 12.13 10.25 -9.29
N GLU A 165 11.23 10.02 -10.25
CA GLU A 165 11.35 10.54 -11.62
C GLU A 165 11.35 12.07 -11.63
N GLU A 166 10.46 12.72 -10.88
CA GLU A 166 10.43 14.19 -10.77
C GLU A 166 11.73 14.74 -10.16
N ALA A 167 12.27 14.08 -9.13
CA ALA A 167 13.55 14.47 -8.53
C ALA A 167 14.70 14.43 -9.55
N LEU A 168 14.80 13.33 -10.31
CA LEU A 168 15.80 13.20 -11.38
C LEU A 168 15.55 14.21 -12.50
N TRP A 169 14.29 14.40 -12.90
CA TRP A 169 13.90 15.30 -13.98
C TRP A 169 14.34 16.74 -13.70
N TRP A 170 14.05 17.24 -12.50
CA TRP A 170 14.47 18.59 -12.10
C TRP A 170 15.98 18.71 -11.92
N ALA A 171 16.65 17.69 -11.39
CA ALA A 171 18.11 17.66 -11.30
C ALA A 171 18.78 17.75 -12.68
N VAL A 172 18.27 17.03 -13.69
CA VAL A 172 18.79 17.08 -15.07
C VAL A 172 18.59 18.47 -15.67
N ARG A 173 17.40 19.05 -15.51
CA ARG A 173 17.09 20.39 -16.06
C ARG A 173 17.90 21.50 -15.40
N ALA A 174 18.23 21.36 -14.11
CA ALA A 174 19.11 22.28 -13.41
C ALA A 174 20.54 22.20 -13.96
N GLU A 175 21.06 21.00 -14.19
CA GLU A 175 22.41 20.79 -14.70
C GLU A 175 22.61 21.30 -16.14
N ASP A 176 21.63 21.09 -17.02
CA ASP A 176 21.71 21.50 -18.43
C ASP A 176 21.17 22.91 -18.73
N GLY A 177 20.70 23.63 -17.70
CA GLY A 177 20.22 25.00 -17.81
C GLY A 177 18.80 25.18 -18.37
N ARG A 178 18.03 24.09 -18.57
CA ARG A 178 16.62 24.16 -18.98
C ARG A 178 15.67 24.46 -17.81
N GLY A 179 16.14 24.35 -16.57
CA GLY A 179 15.38 24.59 -15.35
C GLY A 179 16.10 25.53 -14.39
N PRO A 180 15.42 25.94 -13.31
CA PRO A 180 16.05 26.69 -12.21
C PRO A 180 17.12 25.84 -11.50
N GLY A 181 18.05 26.50 -10.81
CA GLY A 181 18.98 25.81 -9.93
C GLY A 181 18.25 25.18 -8.74
N THR A 182 18.65 23.95 -8.38
CA THR A 182 18.07 23.21 -7.25
C THR A 182 19.13 22.34 -6.58
N ALA A 183 19.01 22.16 -5.27
CA ALA A 183 19.82 21.25 -4.48
C ALA A 183 19.64 19.76 -4.89
N LEU A 184 18.60 19.44 -5.66
CA LEU A 184 18.40 18.11 -6.25
C LEU A 184 19.59 17.66 -7.10
N GLN A 185 20.30 18.57 -7.78
CA GLN A 185 21.48 18.22 -8.58
C GLN A 185 22.59 17.59 -7.72
N ALA A 186 22.96 18.22 -6.62
CA ALA A 186 23.98 17.73 -5.70
C ALA A 186 23.51 16.47 -4.96
N ALA A 187 22.23 16.42 -4.61
CA ALA A 187 21.65 15.31 -3.89
C ALA A 187 21.59 14.03 -4.76
N VAL A 188 21.21 14.13 -6.04
CA VAL A 188 21.19 13.02 -7.00
C VAL A 188 22.61 12.50 -7.29
N THR A 189 23.56 13.38 -7.56
CA THR A 189 24.95 12.96 -7.84
C THR A 189 25.58 12.27 -6.63
N ALA A 190 25.36 12.79 -5.42
CA ALA A 190 25.80 12.15 -4.18
C ALA A 190 25.17 10.76 -3.98
N HIS A 191 23.86 10.62 -4.22
CA HIS A 191 23.15 9.35 -4.08
C HIS A 191 23.73 8.24 -4.98
N PHE A 192 23.98 8.56 -6.25
CA PHE A 192 24.51 7.61 -7.23
C PHE A 192 26.04 7.53 -7.29
N LYS A 193 26.73 8.32 -6.47
CA LYS A 193 28.19 8.48 -6.48
C LYS A 193 28.72 8.82 -7.88
N ALA A 194 28.01 9.72 -8.56
CA ALA A 194 28.31 10.16 -9.91
C ALA A 194 28.95 11.55 -9.89
N SER A 195 29.75 11.85 -10.92
CA SER A 195 30.40 13.15 -11.11
C SER A 195 29.45 14.23 -11.66
N SER A 196 28.35 13.82 -12.30
CA SER A 196 27.32 14.69 -12.87
C SER A 196 25.97 13.96 -12.94
N VAL A 197 24.87 14.70 -13.09
CA VAL A 197 23.55 14.11 -13.32
C VAL A 197 23.50 13.45 -14.71
N LEU A 198 24.20 14.00 -15.70
CA LEU A 198 24.35 13.39 -17.02
C LEU A 198 24.97 11.99 -16.95
N GLU A 199 25.96 11.77 -16.09
CA GLU A 199 26.52 10.44 -15.86
C GLU A 199 25.46 9.47 -15.30
N VAL A 200 24.61 9.92 -14.37
CA VAL A 200 23.48 9.10 -13.86
C VAL A 200 22.53 8.74 -15.00
N VAL A 201 22.19 9.71 -15.86
CA VAL A 201 21.32 9.50 -17.03
C VAL A 201 21.95 8.51 -18.02
N GLN A 202 23.25 8.62 -18.29
CA GLN A 202 23.97 7.68 -19.16
C GLN A 202 23.95 6.27 -18.57
N ARG A 203 24.23 6.12 -17.27
CA ARG A 203 24.21 4.82 -16.58
C ARG A 203 22.82 4.19 -16.60
N LEU A 204 21.76 4.97 -16.44
CA LEU A 204 20.38 4.50 -16.61
C LEU A 204 20.08 4.11 -18.07
N HIS A 205 20.49 4.93 -19.03
CA HIS A 205 20.25 4.71 -20.46
C HIS A 205 20.95 3.45 -21.00
N PHE A 206 22.18 3.19 -20.56
CA PHE A 206 22.96 2.00 -20.92
C PHE A 206 22.71 0.81 -19.97
N GLU A 207 21.70 0.89 -19.10
CA GLU A 207 21.30 -0.18 -18.18
C GLU A 207 22.40 -0.62 -17.19
N GLU A 208 23.40 0.24 -16.94
CA GLU A 208 24.41 0.07 -15.89
C GLU A 208 23.82 0.37 -14.49
N LEU A 209 22.75 1.15 -14.45
CA LEU A 209 21.84 1.31 -13.31
C LEU A 209 20.46 0.79 -13.69
N HIS A 210 19.91 -0.11 -12.87
CA HIS A 210 18.54 -0.56 -13.04
C HIS A 210 17.56 0.61 -12.80
N SER A 211 16.49 0.68 -13.59
CA SER A 211 15.47 1.76 -13.48
C SER A 211 14.83 1.84 -12.10
N ASP A 212 14.75 0.72 -11.37
CA ASP A 212 14.26 0.68 -9.99
C ASP A 212 15.07 1.54 -9.01
N ALA A 213 16.32 1.87 -9.34
CA ALA A 213 17.14 2.74 -8.51
C ALA A 213 16.56 4.17 -8.42
N ILE A 214 15.73 4.59 -9.39
CA ILE A 214 15.04 5.89 -9.39
C ILE A 214 14.10 6.01 -8.17
N HIS A 215 13.46 4.92 -7.74
CA HIS A 215 12.61 4.91 -6.55
C HIS A 215 13.37 5.38 -5.30
N GLY A 216 14.68 5.13 -5.23
CA GLY A 216 15.56 5.58 -4.14
C GLY A 216 15.70 7.10 -4.02
N LEU A 217 15.29 7.87 -5.04
CA LEU A 217 15.31 9.33 -5.03
C LEU A 217 14.08 9.93 -4.35
N CYS A 218 13.01 9.17 -4.13
CA CYS A 218 11.80 9.69 -3.48
C CYS A 218 12.07 10.26 -2.06
N PRO A 219 12.75 9.56 -1.14
CA PRO A 219 13.08 10.15 0.17
C PRO A 219 13.97 11.39 0.07
N LEU A 220 14.86 11.41 -0.93
CA LEU A 220 15.79 12.50 -1.19
C LEU A 220 15.06 13.77 -1.65
N LEU A 221 14.00 13.64 -2.46
CA LEU A 221 13.12 14.75 -2.83
C LEU A 221 12.55 15.45 -1.59
N PHE A 222 11.97 14.69 -0.66
CA PHE A 222 11.40 15.26 0.57
C PHE A 222 12.47 15.88 1.46
N ALA A 223 13.66 15.28 1.56
CA ALA A 223 14.76 15.83 2.34
C ALA A 223 15.25 17.17 1.76
N VAL A 224 15.33 17.29 0.43
CA VAL A 224 15.71 18.53 -0.24
C VAL A 224 14.64 19.61 -0.08
N ALA A 225 13.36 19.26 -0.21
CA ALA A 225 12.24 20.18 0.05
C ALA A 225 12.27 20.70 1.50
N ALA A 226 12.48 19.82 2.49
CA ALA A 226 12.62 20.20 3.90
C ALA A 226 13.83 21.11 4.17
N GLY A 227 14.83 21.11 3.27
CA GLY A 227 15.96 22.04 3.28
C GLY A 227 15.65 23.44 2.74
N GLY A 228 14.42 23.69 2.28
CA GLY A 228 13.96 24.97 1.74
C GLY A 228 14.18 25.16 0.25
N ASP A 229 14.41 24.08 -0.51
CA ASP A 229 14.54 24.13 -1.97
C ASP A 229 13.17 24.32 -2.64
N GLU A 230 12.97 25.44 -3.34
CA GLU A 230 11.68 25.81 -3.95
C GLU A 230 11.21 24.78 -5.00
N VAL A 231 12.13 24.24 -5.81
CA VAL A 231 11.78 23.28 -6.86
C VAL A 231 11.29 21.96 -6.26
N ALA A 232 11.99 21.45 -5.26
CA ALA A 232 11.55 20.26 -4.55
C ALA A 232 10.24 20.50 -3.80
N GLN A 233 10.06 21.69 -3.20
CA GLN A 233 8.83 22.07 -2.52
C GLN A 233 7.63 22.09 -3.48
N ASP A 234 7.77 22.62 -4.69
CA ASP A 234 6.69 22.62 -5.70
C ASP A 234 6.22 21.19 -6.04
N VAL A 235 7.14 20.23 -6.14
CA VAL A 235 6.80 18.82 -6.39
C VAL A 235 6.09 18.22 -5.18
N VAL A 236 6.53 18.52 -3.97
CA VAL A 236 5.89 18.07 -2.72
C VAL A 236 4.50 18.67 -2.57
N ASP A 237 4.31 19.95 -2.89
CA ASP A 237 3.01 20.63 -2.82
C ASP A 237 2.01 20.02 -3.80
N ARG A 238 2.46 19.62 -5.00
CA ARG A 238 1.63 18.88 -5.93
C ARG A 238 1.28 17.49 -5.40
N PHE A 239 2.21 16.78 -4.77
CA PHE A 239 1.93 15.47 -4.15
C PHE A 239 0.85 15.55 -3.08
N VAL A 240 0.98 16.53 -2.20
CA VAL A 240 -0.01 16.86 -1.19
C VAL A 240 -1.38 17.15 -1.82
N GLU A 241 -1.41 17.91 -2.92
CA GLU A 241 -2.63 18.21 -3.66
C GLU A 241 -3.29 16.95 -4.21
N GLU A 242 -2.55 16.08 -4.88
CA GLU A 242 -3.07 14.85 -5.48
C GLU A 242 -3.63 13.89 -4.42
N VAL A 243 -2.94 13.72 -3.28
CA VAL A 243 -3.46 12.93 -2.15
C VAL A 243 -4.77 13.52 -1.63
N ALA A 244 -4.82 14.83 -1.40
CA ALA A 244 -6.03 15.50 -0.94
C ALA A 244 -7.18 15.43 -1.96
N LEU A 245 -6.88 15.46 -3.25
CA LEU A 245 -7.87 15.32 -4.33
C LEU A 245 -8.48 13.92 -4.35
N LEU A 246 -7.67 12.86 -4.23
CA LEU A 246 -8.15 11.48 -4.13
C LEU A 246 -9.15 11.35 -2.97
N VAL A 247 -8.75 11.82 -1.77
CA VAL A 247 -9.62 11.80 -0.59
C VAL A 247 -10.91 12.58 -0.85
N SER A 248 -10.79 13.81 -1.33
CA SER A 248 -11.93 14.72 -1.52
C SER A 248 -12.95 14.20 -2.53
N VAL A 249 -12.50 13.51 -3.58
CA VAL A 249 -13.40 12.91 -4.57
C VAL A 249 -14.10 11.70 -3.99
N ILE A 250 -13.39 10.81 -3.28
CA ILE A 250 -14.00 9.64 -2.63
C ILE A 250 -15.06 10.08 -1.63
N LEU A 251 -14.74 11.04 -0.75
CA LEU A 251 -15.68 11.60 0.22
C LEU A 251 -16.96 12.11 -0.45
N ARG A 252 -16.84 12.88 -1.53
CA ARG A 252 -18.00 13.39 -2.27
C ARG A 252 -18.80 12.29 -2.98
N ARG A 253 -18.13 11.31 -3.57
CA ARG A 253 -18.78 10.19 -4.28
C ARG A 253 -19.55 9.27 -3.34
N LEU A 254 -19.07 9.13 -2.12
CA LEU A 254 -19.69 8.33 -1.07
C LEU A 254 -20.63 9.14 -0.17
N GLU A 255 -20.73 10.46 -0.39
CA GLU A 255 -21.58 11.39 0.37
C GLU A 255 -21.18 11.52 1.85
N LEU A 256 -19.88 11.37 2.15
CA LEU A 256 -19.32 11.36 3.51
C LEU A 256 -18.85 12.74 4.00
N THR A 257 -19.14 13.83 3.28
CA THR A 257 -18.57 15.16 3.58
C THR A 257 -19.15 15.83 4.85
N GLU A 258 -20.38 15.48 5.21
CA GLU A 258 -21.07 15.99 6.40
C GLU A 258 -21.01 15.03 7.59
N GLU A 259 -20.37 13.87 7.41
CA GLU A 259 -20.14 12.86 8.44
C GLU A 259 -18.77 13.04 9.10
N ALA A 260 -18.39 12.12 9.99
CA ALA A 260 -17.07 12.07 10.62
C ALA A 260 -16.25 10.85 10.12
N PRO A 261 -15.89 10.79 8.82
CA PRO A 261 -15.21 9.62 8.26
C PRO A 261 -13.75 9.52 8.72
N GLU A 262 -13.28 8.29 8.88
CA GLU A 262 -11.86 8.01 9.06
C GLU A 262 -11.14 8.03 7.70
N VAL A 263 -10.04 8.79 7.60
CA VAL A 263 -9.18 8.86 6.41
C VAL A 263 -7.82 8.29 6.77
N ILE A 264 -7.48 7.15 6.15
CA ILE A 264 -6.29 6.37 6.43
C ILE A 264 -5.24 6.62 5.35
N LEU A 265 -4.08 7.16 5.75
CA LEU A 265 -2.93 7.34 4.87
C LEU A 265 -1.92 6.21 5.12
N GLY A 266 -1.44 5.58 4.05
CA GLY A 266 -0.51 4.46 4.17
C GLY A 266 0.40 4.29 2.97
N GLY A 267 1.28 3.28 3.03
CA GLY A 267 2.34 3.07 2.04
C GLY A 267 3.65 3.77 2.42
N GLY A 268 4.75 3.30 1.84
CA GLY A 268 6.11 3.70 2.25
C GLY A 268 6.41 5.19 2.09
N VAL A 269 5.74 5.87 1.16
CA VAL A 269 5.89 7.32 0.99
C VAL A 269 5.16 8.05 2.11
N LEU A 270 3.84 7.84 2.27
CA LEU A 270 3.03 8.55 3.28
C LEU A 270 3.45 8.24 4.73
N THR A 271 4.01 7.05 4.98
CA THR A 271 4.58 6.70 6.30
C THR A 271 6.01 7.22 6.52
N GLY A 272 6.68 7.69 5.46
CA GLY A 272 8.07 8.16 5.51
C GLY A 272 8.24 9.68 5.32
N VAL A 273 7.19 10.40 4.95
CA VAL A 273 7.22 11.88 4.86
C VAL A 273 7.14 12.53 6.23
N GLY A 274 7.60 13.78 6.33
CA GLY A 274 7.58 14.54 7.58
C GLY A 274 6.16 14.99 7.99
N GLU A 275 5.99 15.26 9.28
CA GLU A 275 4.72 15.69 9.88
C GLU A 275 4.09 16.90 9.19
N GLN A 276 4.91 17.82 8.66
CA GLN A 276 4.44 19.00 7.94
C GLN A 276 3.68 18.64 6.64
N VAL A 277 4.12 17.61 5.92
CA VAL A 277 3.45 17.13 4.70
C VAL A 277 2.10 16.51 5.05
N ILE A 278 2.06 15.71 6.13
CA ILE A 278 0.81 15.11 6.62
C ILE A 278 -0.16 16.17 7.11
N ALA A 279 0.30 17.16 7.89
CA ALA A 279 -0.52 18.25 8.39
C ALA A 279 -1.12 19.09 7.25
N GLU A 280 -0.39 19.29 6.15
CA GLU A 280 -0.93 20.00 4.99
C GLU A 280 -1.96 19.16 4.22
N ILE A 281 -1.77 17.84 4.08
CA ILE A 281 -2.79 16.93 3.54
C ILE A 281 -4.05 17.00 4.40
N GLU A 282 -3.90 16.88 5.73
CA GLU A 282 -4.99 16.99 6.70
C GLU A 282 -5.74 18.31 6.54
N ARG A 283 -5.02 19.44 6.54
CA ARG A 283 -5.61 20.77 6.38
C ARG A 283 -6.42 20.89 5.08
N ARG A 284 -5.99 20.26 3.99
CA ARG A 284 -6.72 20.28 2.72
C ARG A 284 -7.96 19.38 2.77
N CYS A 285 -7.86 18.19 3.35
CA CYS A 285 -8.98 17.26 3.53
C CYS A 285 -10.08 17.87 4.43
N LEU A 286 -9.70 18.52 5.53
CA LEU A 286 -10.64 19.13 6.49
C LEU A 286 -11.42 20.32 5.91
N LYS A 287 -10.98 20.92 4.79
CA LYS A 287 -11.79 21.91 4.07
C LYS A 287 -12.99 21.27 3.36
N VAL A 288 -12.91 19.98 3.04
CA VAL A 288 -13.96 19.24 2.32
C VAL A 288 -14.85 18.47 3.29
N ALA A 289 -14.26 17.87 4.34
CA ALA A 289 -14.99 17.18 5.41
C ALA A 289 -14.46 17.64 6.78
N PRO A 290 -15.06 18.68 7.39
CA PRO A 290 -14.54 19.28 8.62
C PRO A 290 -14.52 18.37 9.86
N GLN A 291 -15.30 17.28 9.86
CA GLN A 291 -15.35 16.31 10.95
C GLN A 291 -14.55 15.03 10.67
N ALA A 292 -13.89 14.94 9.51
CA ALA A 292 -13.07 13.78 9.18
C ALA A 292 -11.86 13.69 10.12
N SER A 293 -11.44 12.48 10.46
CA SER A 293 -10.18 12.23 11.17
C SER A 293 -9.14 11.67 10.21
N ILE A 294 -8.02 12.37 10.03
CA ILE A 294 -6.94 11.94 9.15
C ILE A 294 -5.86 11.28 10.01
N GLN A 295 -5.46 10.07 9.66
CA GLN A 295 -4.41 9.35 10.38
C GLN A 295 -3.49 8.58 9.44
N VAL A 296 -2.20 8.56 9.77
CA VAL A 296 -1.23 7.67 9.14
C VAL A 296 -1.30 6.32 9.83
N VAL A 297 -1.38 5.23 9.05
CA VAL A 297 -1.56 3.89 9.60
C VAL A 297 -0.38 3.45 10.49
N GLU A 298 -0.69 2.92 11.68
CA GLU A 298 0.32 2.43 12.65
C GLU A 298 0.59 0.91 12.52
N VAL A 299 -0.29 0.21 11.81
CA VAL A 299 -0.23 -1.25 11.62
C VAL A 299 0.03 -1.58 10.14
N ALA A 300 0.61 -2.75 9.87
CA ALA A 300 0.82 -3.19 8.50
C ALA A 300 -0.54 -3.54 7.82
N PRO A 301 -0.72 -3.30 6.51
CA PRO A 301 -2.00 -3.59 5.84
C PRO A 301 -2.42 -5.07 5.89
N VAL A 302 -1.48 -6.01 5.98
CA VAL A 302 -1.79 -7.44 6.25
C VAL A 302 -2.66 -7.66 7.50
N VAL A 303 -2.59 -6.75 8.48
CA VAL A 303 -3.47 -6.77 9.66
C VAL A 303 -4.91 -6.49 9.25
N GLY A 304 -5.15 -5.58 8.32
CA GLY A 304 -6.48 -5.35 7.75
C GLY A 304 -7.02 -6.56 6.99
N ALA A 305 -6.16 -7.25 6.22
CA ALA A 305 -6.52 -8.53 5.59
C ALA A 305 -6.92 -9.59 6.64
N ALA A 306 -6.19 -9.68 7.74
CA ALA A 306 -6.52 -10.60 8.83
C ALA A 306 -7.79 -10.21 9.58
N LEU A 307 -8.05 -8.92 9.77
CA LEU A 307 -9.29 -8.43 10.38
C LEU A 307 -10.50 -8.77 9.52
N PHE A 308 -10.43 -8.58 8.20
CA PHE A 308 -11.49 -9.02 7.29
C PHE A 308 -11.71 -10.53 7.32
N ALA A 309 -10.64 -11.31 7.44
CA ALA A 309 -10.75 -12.76 7.60
C ALA A 309 -11.47 -13.14 8.90
N LEU A 310 -11.15 -12.47 10.01
CA LEU A 310 -11.80 -12.64 11.31
C LEU A 310 -13.28 -12.19 11.28
N ASP A 311 -13.59 -11.09 10.60
CA ASP A 311 -14.96 -10.63 10.37
C ASP A 311 -15.77 -11.71 9.62
N THR A 312 -15.19 -12.29 8.57
CA THR A 312 -15.85 -13.30 7.72
C THR A 312 -16.21 -14.58 8.48
N ILE A 313 -15.34 -15.03 9.39
CA ILE A 313 -15.62 -16.23 10.20
C ILE A 313 -16.46 -15.94 11.46
N GLY A 314 -16.86 -14.69 11.68
CA GLY A 314 -17.62 -14.28 12.86
C GLY A 314 -16.81 -14.42 14.16
N ALA A 315 -15.54 -14.00 14.15
CA ALA A 315 -14.74 -13.91 15.36
C ALA A 315 -15.20 -12.73 16.25
N GLU A 316 -15.00 -12.87 17.56
CA GLU A 316 -15.35 -11.82 18.53
C GLU A 316 -14.50 -10.56 18.34
N ASP A 317 -15.04 -9.40 18.74
CA ASP A 317 -14.29 -8.13 18.66
C ASP A 317 -13.03 -8.14 19.56
N SER A 318 -13.05 -8.93 20.63
CA SER A 318 -11.89 -9.16 21.51
C SER A 318 -10.67 -9.70 20.72
N ALA A 319 -10.91 -10.60 19.75
CA ALA A 319 -9.88 -11.15 18.87
C ALA A 319 -9.27 -10.08 17.96
N LYS A 320 -10.13 -9.22 17.38
CA LYS A 320 -9.72 -8.13 16.49
C LYS A 320 -8.87 -7.10 17.22
N VAL A 321 -9.27 -6.74 18.45
CA VAL A 321 -8.52 -5.85 19.33
C VAL A 321 -7.18 -6.46 19.70
N ALA A 322 -7.15 -7.75 20.07
CA ALA A 322 -5.91 -8.46 20.40
C ALA A 322 -4.93 -8.47 19.22
N LEU A 323 -5.43 -8.77 18.01
CA LEU A 323 -4.62 -8.75 16.78
C LEU A 323 -4.02 -7.37 16.50
N LYS A 324 -4.82 -6.30 16.54
CA LYS A 324 -4.33 -4.92 16.35
C LYS A 324 -3.28 -4.57 17.41
N ALA A 325 -3.54 -4.86 18.68
CA ALA A 325 -2.61 -4.57 19.77
C ALA A 325 -1.27 -5.30 19.63
N ALA A 326 -1.27 -6.56 19.19
CA ALA A 326 -0.06 -7.37 19.02
C ALA A 326 0.80 -6.93 17.81
N THR A 327 0.25 -6.14 16.89
CA THR A 327 0.88 -5.80 15.59
C THR A 327 1.12 -4.31 15.40
N LYS A 328 0.72 -3.47 16.36
CA LYS A 328 1.09 -2.04 16.38
C LYS A 328 2.61 -1.91 16.38
N ARG A 329 3.12 -1.08 15.48
CA ARG A 329 4.53 -0.71 15.48
C ARG A 329 4.78 0.18 16.70
N VAL A 330 5.77 -0.17 17.51
CA VAL A 330 6.34 0.73 18.54
C VAL A 330 7.32 1.67 17.85
#